data_AF-A0A251RX41-F1
#
_entry.id   AF-A0A251RX41-F1
#
_cell.length_a   1.000
_cell.length_b   1.000
_cell.length_c   1.000
_cell.angle_alpha   90.00
_cell.angle_beta   90.00
_cell.angle_gamma   90.00
#
_symmetry.space_group_name_H-M   'P 1'
#
loop_
_entity.id
_entity.type
_entity.pdbx_description
1 polymer ?
#
loop_
_entity_poly.entity_id
_entity_poly.type
_entity_poly.pdbx_seq_one_letter_code
_entity_poly.pdbx_strand_id
1 'polypeptide(L)'
;MSPNEGYGSFVSKRMTSLLISEPKDASPNNATYHLGESSKTINLVPKQLVFSTGYDLDYTNHRNVSQRLFDSPNSSHGFSVVQKQHTLSPCSSSNGTRTHNGSPMSDQRSLSPCVSTGSLTNSLAISQQSLLLNELEFRKLFLVYSYVGRKKLEDVVSVEDAIEIKKMKTVSMFDFEAKIWANYGWKFCEPCDRAMHLDWDSGKTHLYRCYVSVDGTCWFKGPYLDTKRTHLQRELGDENVLIIQFADDPNMSDIPSNHCNWSAAYNTISGGISIGLRHYRLFAFKDVDKKNFKGDNSKKQRPKWAMKCYFIRTDSHAPWAEKDNCILFRKTSHEARCLFMHVHMVSSMAKYISRCSLALSNSVKLRVDLACVHVERIEDIPCRDENGYVVCNEEGEPLIHTDGTGFISEDLAILCEKDFIEAKGTKEDNYKPLLVQCRLFKEGCAVKGTLLVNKKLKPRTIQVRPSMIKVEKDARLSDSTSFSSLEICSVSRKPRTANLSKNLIALLSVGGVPKNYFLELLENTLQDAQKVSSSLRAALRGRYF
;
A
#
# COMPACT_ATOMS: atom_id res chain seq x y z
N MET A 1 27.36 13.71 -51.22
CA MET A 1 28.82 13.60 -51.45
C MET A 1 29.50 13.77 -50.10
N SER A 2 30.23 12.75 -49.64
CA SER A 2 31.30 12.88 -48.62
C SER A 2 32.64 13.08 -49.36
N PRO A 3 33.72 13.49 -48.69
CA PRO A 3 34.64 12.54 -47.99
C PRO A 3 34.85 12.93 -46.50
N ASN A 4 35.08 12.02 -45.54
CA ASN A 4 36.30 11.20 -45.27
C ASN A 4 37.54 12.07 -44.92
N GLU A 5 38.37 11.81 -43.91
CA GLU A 5 38.68 10.62 -43.07
C GLU A 5 38.89 11.06 -41.58
N GLY A 6 39.09 10.24 -40.54
CA GLY A 6 39.11 8.79 -40.36
C GLY A 6 39.93 8.43 -39.10
N TYR A 7 39.52 7.41 -38.34
CA TYR A 7 40.38 6.54 -37.50
C TYR A 7 39.50 5.48 -36.83
N GLY A 8 39.85 4.21 -36.99
CA GLY A 8 39.20 3.09 -36.31
C GLY A 8 40.20 2.01 -35.94
N SER A 9 39.85 1.16 -34.97
CA SER A 9 40.48 -0.15 -34.80
C SER A 9 39.57 -1.05 -33.96
N PHE A 10 39.18 -2.18 -34.55
CA PHE A 10 38.53 -3.29 -33.84
C PHE A 10 39.60 -4.21 -33.24
N VAL A 11 39.36 -4.73 -32.03
CA VAL A 11 40.05 -5.93 -31.55
C VAL A 11 39.02 -6.93 -30.99
N SER A 12 38.62 -7.87 -31.85
CA SER A 12 37.93 -9.09 -31.41
C SER A 12 38.98 -10.11 -30.97
N LYS A 13 38.91 -10.59 -29.72
CA LYS A 13 39.80 -11.66 -29.22
C LYS A 13 39.09 -13.02 -29.22
N ARG A 14 39.36 -13.78 -30.27
CA ARG A 14 39.10 -15.21 -30.41
C ARG A 14 39.93 -15.98 -29.35
N MET A 15 39.30 -16.78 -28.49
CA MET A 15 40.04 -17.69 -27.61
C MET A 15 40.47 -18.93 -28.39
N THR A 16 41.79 -19.09 -28.58
CA THR A 16 42.40 -20.32 -29.11
C THR A 16 42.76 -21.23 -27.94
N SER A 17 42.48 -22.54 -28.05
CA SER A 17 42.88 -23.52 -27.04
C SER A 17 44.40 -23.73 -27.05
N LEU A 18 45.00 -23.85 -25.86
CA LEU A 18 46.37 -24.31 -25.68
C LEU A 18 46.38 -25.42 -24.63
N LEU A 19 46.67 -26.64 -25.11
CA LEU A 19 47.03 -27.80 -24.29
C LEU A 19 48.44 -27.58 -23.74
N ILE A 20 48.62 -27.71 -22.42
CA ILE A 20 49.94 -27.96 -21.81
C ILE A 20 49.81 -29.10 -20.79
N SER A 21 50.75 -30.02 -20.90
CA SER A 21 50.92 -31.32 -20.27
C SER A 21 51.00 -31.38 -18.74
N GLU A 22 50.58 -32.52 -18.19
CA GLU A 22 50.95 -33.01 -16.85
C GLU A 22 52.46 -33.24 -16.71
N PRO A 23 52.95 -33.30 -15.46
CA PRO A 23 53.83 -34.40 -15.05
C PRO A 23 53.28 -35.19 -13.85
N LYS A 24 53.75 -36.44 -13.73
CA LYS A 24 53.20 -37.49 -12.87
C LYS A 24 53.88 -37.63 -11.50
N ASP A 25 53.26 -38.50 -10.69
CA ASP A 25 53.85 -39.35 -9.65
C ASP A 25 54.37 -38.69 -8.36
N ALA A 26 53.56 -38.80 -7.28
CA ALA A 26 53.82 -39.81 -6.25
C ALA A 26 52.65 -39.93 -5.24
N SER A 27 52.17 -41.16 -5.04
CA SER A 27 51.39 -41.61 -3.89
C SER A 27 52.19 -42.77 -3.23
N PRO A 28 51.89 -43.31 -2.01
CA PRO A 28 50.53 -43.60 -1.51
C PRO A 28 50.29 -43.38 0.00
N ASN A 29 49.04 -43.55 0.44
CA ASN A 29 48.73 -44.63 1.38
C ASN A 29 47.22 -44.95 1.44
N ASN A 30 46.93 -46.24 1.62
CA ASN A 30 45.62 -46.85 1.40
C ASN A 30 44.65 -46.71 2.58
N ALA A 31 43.35 -46.61 2.26
CA ALA A 31 42.29 -47.26 3.01
C ALA A 31 41.11 -47.62 2.06
N THR A 32 41.25 -48.76 1.39
CA THR A 32 40.20 -49.48 0.63
C THR A 32 39.44 -50.45 1.56
N TYR A 33 38.29 -51.04 1.23
CA TYR A 33 37.50 -51.16 -0.02
C TYR A 33 36.06 -50.56 0.19
N HIS A 34 35.02 -50.67 -0.65
CA HIS A 34 34.67 -51.57 -1.78
C HIS A 34 33.85 -50.85 -2.87
N LEU A 35 33.29 -51.62 -3.81
CA LEU A 35 32.67 -51.20 -5.08
C LEU A 35 31.33 -51.91 -5.28
N GLY A 36 30.41 -51.29 -6.04
CA GLY A 36 29.20 -51.92 -6.56
C GLY A 36 28.88 -51.39 -7.96
N GLU A 37 29.58 -51.88 -8.98
CA GLU A 37 29.30 -51.55 -10.38
C GLU A 37 28.08 -52.30 -10.91
N SER A 38 27.29 -51.64 -11.75
CA SER A 38 26.50 -52.31 -12.79
C SER A 38 26.29 -51.37 -13.98
N SER A 39 26.93 -51.70 -15.09
CA SER A 39 26.94 -50.90 -16.31
C SER A 39 25.61 -50.94 -17.06
N LYS A 40 25.17 -49.79 -17.61
CA LYS A 40 24.41 -49.73 -18.88
C LYS A 40 24.30 -48.31 -19.47
N THR A 41 24.92 -48.18 -20.64
CA THR A 41 24.57 -47.34 -21.80
C THR A 41 23.96 -45.95 -21.58
N ILE A 42 24.74 -44.93 -21.95
CA ILE A 42 24.29 -43.54 -22.11
C ILE A 42 23.34 -43.44 -23.33
N ASN A 43 22.14 -42.92 -23.12
CA ASN A 43 21.31 -42.33 -24.17
C ASN A 43 21.08 -40.86 -23.85
N LEU A 44 21.60 -39.97 -24.70
CA LEU A 44 21.39 -38.53 -24.62
C LEU A 44 19.97 -38.19 -25.10
N VAL A 45 19.12 -37.74 -24.17
CA VAL A 45 17.83 -37.10 -24.48
C VAL A 45 17.80 -35.73 -23.81
N PRO A 46 17.56 -34.63 -24.54
CA PRO A 46 17.50 -33.31 -23.94
C PRO A 46 16.23 -33.20 -23.08
N LYS A 47 16.39 -33.13 -21.75
CA LYS A 47 15.29 -32.87 -20.83
C LYS A 47 14.91 -31.39 -20.88
N GLN A 48 13.96 -31.09 -21.76
CA GLN A 48 13.20 -29.86 -21.79
C GLN A 48 12.47 -29.66 -20.45
N LEU A 49 12.78 -28.58 -19.72
CA LEU A 49 12.09 -28.19 -18.49
C LEU A 49 10.75 -27.53 -18.85
N VAL A 50 9.71 -28.35 -18.97
CA VAL A 50 8.33 -27.87 -19.14
C VAL A 50 7.74 -27.55 -17.76
N PHE A 51 7.45 -26.27 -17.51
CA PHE A 51 6.65 -25.87 -16.35
C PHE A 51 5.18 -26.10 -16.68
N SER A 52 4.54 -27.05 -15.99
CA SER A 52 3.11 -27.29 -16.13
C SER A 52 2.31 -26.24 -15.36
N THR A 53 1.63 -25.35 -16.09
CA THR A 53 0.62 -24.45 -15.54
C THR A 53 -0.73 -25.16 -15.50
N GLY A 54 -1.11 -25.69 -14.33
CA GLY A 54 -2.38 -26.39 -14.14
C GLY A 54 -3.06 -26.03 -12.84
N TYR A 55 -3.97 -25.04 -12.89
CA TYR A 55 -5.00 -24.79 -11.88
C TYR A 55 -6.23 -24.15 -12.55
N ASP A 56 -6.95 -24.95 -13.35
CA ASP A 56 -8.34 -24.65 -13.69
C ASP A 56 -9.22 -24.87 -12.45
N LEU A 57 -10.13 -23.93 -12.21
CA LEU A 57 -11.08 -23.95 -11.10
C LEU A 57 -12.50 -24.22 -11.66
N ASP A 58 -12.74 -25.46 -12.06
CA ASP A 58 -14.10 -25.92 -12.38
C ASP A 58 -14.90 -26.17 -11.10
N TYR A 59 -15.84 -25.26 -10.83
CA TYR A 59 -16.85 -25.42 -9.78
C TYR A 59 -18.17 -25.91 -10.40
N THR A 60 -18.38 -27.22 -10.41
CA THR A 60 -19.73 -27.79 -10.54
C THR A 60 -20.06 -28.66 -9.33
N ASN A 61 -21.06 -28.22 -8.58
CA ASN A 61 -21.72 -29.07 -7.59
C ASN A 61 -22.40 -30.24 -8.31
N HIS A 62 -22.34 -31.44 -7.73
CA HIS A 62 -23.56 -32.15 -7.32
C HIS A 62 -23.24 -33.29 -6.35
N ARG A 63 -23.93 -33.30 -5.20
CA ARG A 63 -23.99 -34.47 -4.32
C ARG A 63 -24.92 -35.49 -4.95
N ASN A 64 -24.46 -36.73 -5.13
CA ASN A 64 -25.35 -37.87 -5.36
C ASN A 64 -25.55 -38.64 -4.05
N VAL A 65 -26.82 -38.75 -3.65
CA VAL A 65 -27.29 -39.67 -2.60
C VAL A 65 -28.22 -40.68 -3.27
N SER A 66 -27.88 -41.95 -3.12
CA SER A 66 -28.71 -43.16 -3.34
C SER A 66 -29.39 -43.40 -4.69
N GLN A 67 -29.13 -44.60 -5.23
CA GLN A 67 -29.79 -45.19 -6.39
C GLN A 67 -31.25 -45.58 -6.13
N ARG A 68 -32.07 -45.53 -7.19
CA ARG A 68 -33.16 -46.44 -7.63
C ARG A 68 -34.08 -45.64 -8.56
N LEU A 69 -34.60 -46.10 -9.69
CA LEU A 69 -34.44 -47.23 -10.62
C LEU A 69 -35.48 -46.95 -11.73
N PHE A 70 -35.27 -47.44 -12.96
CA PHE A 70 -36.19 -47.48 -14.12
C PHE A 70 -36.35 -46.25 -15.06
N ASP A 71 -35.95 -46.51 -16.31
CA ASP A 71 -36.65 -46.33 -17.59
C ASP A 71 -36.76 -44.96 -18.30
N SER A 72 -35.79 -44.78 -19.21
CA SER A 72 -35.88 -44.28 -20.60
C SER A 72 -37.13 -44.72 -21.42
N PRO A 73 -37.38 -44.19 -22.66
CA PRO A 73 -36.80 -43.00 -23.34
C PRO A 73 -37.82 -42.13 -24.14
N ASN A 74 -37.30 -41.09 -24.81
CA ASN A 74 -37.45 -40.75 -26.25
C ASN A 74 -37.92 -39.33 -26.65
N SER A 75 -37.29 -38.89 -27.77
CA SER A 75 -37.68 -37.90 -28.79
C SER A 75 -37.86 -36.41 -28.42
N SER A 76 -37.63 -35.44 -29.32
CA SER A 76 -36.60 -35.25 -30.36
C SER A 76 -36.80 -33.87 -31.04
N HIS A 77 -35.72 -33.14 -31.33
CA HIS A 77 -35.68 -31.88 -32.13
C HIS A 77 -36.37 -30.64 -31.49
N GLY A 78 -35.95 -29.39 -31.75
CA GLY A 78 -34.75 -28.87 -32.43
C GLY A 78 -34.87 -27.36 -32.78
N PHE A 79 -33.76 -26.61 -32.70
CA PHE A 79 -33.56 -25.20 -33.15
C PHE A 79 -34.43 -24.11 -32.46
N SER A 80 -33.99 -22.90 -32.10
CA SER A 80 -32.97 -22.00 -32.65
C SER A 80 -32.61 -20.86 -31.64
N VAL A 81 -31.58 -20.07 -31.97
CA VAL A 81 -31.02 -18.93 -31.20
C VAL A 81 -31.66 -17.59 -31.60
N VAL A 82 -31.69 -16.57 -30.70
CA VAL A 82 -31.35 -15.13 -31.00
C VAL A 82 -31.38 -14.21 -29.76
N GLN A 83 -30.46 -13.22 -29.74
CA GLN A 83 -30.28 -12.13 -28.75
C GLN A 83 -31.29 -10.96 -28.86
N LYS A 84 -31.36 -10.14 -27.80
CA LYS A 84 -31.39 -8.64 -27.78
C LYS A 84 -31.28 -8.17 -26.31
N GLN A 85 -30.36 -7.30 -25.87
CA GLN A 85 -30.15 -5.86 -26.15
C GLN A 85 -31.36 -4.94 -25.86
N HIS A 86 -31.13 -3.93 -25.01
CA HIS A 86 -32.06 -2.83 -24.70
C HIS A 86 -31.37 -1.47 -24.87
N THR A 87 -32.15 -0.48 -25.32
CA THR A 87 -31.72 0.88 -25.70
C THR A 87 -32.58 1.93 -24.96
N LEU A 88 -32.16 3.21 -24.96
CA LEU A 88 -32.73 4.31 -24.17
C LEU A 88 -33.82 5.15 -24.88
N SER A 89 -34.69 5.78 -24.06
CA SER A 89 -35.47 7.02 -24.33
C SER A 89 -36.62 6.93 -25.37
N PRO A 90 -37.57 7.92 -25.49
CA PRO A 90 -37.64 9.26 -24.88
C PRO A 90 -39.02 9.67 -24.26
N CYS A 91 -39.18 10.96 -23.89
CA CYS A 91 -40.37 11.56 -23.26
C CYS A 91 -41.42 12.11 -24.26
N SER A 92 -42.68 12.31 -23.83
CA SER A 92 -43.64 13.30 -24.40
C SER A 92 -44.88 13.56 -23.50
N SER A 93 -45.55 14.68 -23.76
CA SER A 93 -46.54 15.44 -22.95
C SER A 93 -48.02 15.01 -23.03
N SER A 94 -48.88 15.47 -22.08
CA SER A 94 -50.10 16.27 -22.40
C SER A 94 -50.93 16.81 -21.20
N ASN A 95 -51.33 18.10 -21.32
CA ASN A 95 -52.58 18.81 -20.94
C ASN A 95 -53.31 18.64 -19.57
N GLY A 96 -53.74 19.77 -18.96
CA GLY A 96 -54.73 19.78 -17.84
C GLY A 96 -54.95 21.12 -17.09
N THR A 97 -55.84 21.98 -17.61
CA THR A 97 -56.20 23.37 -17.20
C THR A 97 -56.73 23.67 -15.77
N ARG A 98 -56.41 24.91 -15.29
CA ARG A 98 -57.24 25.92 -14.54
C ARG A 98 -57.59 25.84 -13.02
N THR A 99 -56.98 26.77 -12.26
CA THR A 99 -57.57 27.80 -11.34
C THR A 99 -58.67 27.47 -10.30
N HIS A 100 -58.40 27.67 -8.98
CA HIS A 100 -58.76 28.89 -8.19
C HIS A 100 -58.50 28.80 -6.66
N ASN A 101 -58.33 29.98 -6.05
CA ASN A 101 -58.15 30.38 -4.63
C ASN A 101 -58.84 29.57 -3.51
N GLY A 102 -58.24 29.57 -2.31
CA GLY A 102 -58.95 29.32 -1.04
C GLY A 102 -58.05 29.08 0.19
N SER A 103 -57.95 30.06 1.09
CA SER A 103 -57.60 29.89 2.52
C SER A 103 -58.78 30.46 3.35
N PRO A 104 -58.85 30.33 4.69
CA PRO A 104 -58.02 29.57 5.65
C PRO A 104 -58.85 28.68 6.63
N MET A 105 -58.20 27.89 7.49
CA MET A 105 -58.36 27.87 8.96
C MET A 105 -57.87 26.58 9.66
N SER A 106 -57.40 26.80 10.89
CA SER A 106 -57.18 25.87 12.01
C SER A 106 -57.81 24.48 11.94
N ASP A 107 -57.02 23.46 12.30
CA ASP A 107 -57.39 22.66 13.48
C ASP A 107 -56.19 22.02 14.19
N GLN A 108 -56.17 22.13 15.52
CA GLN A 108 -55.26 21.36 16.37
C GLN A 108 -55.81 19.94 16.53
N ARG A 109 -55.04 18.91 16.14
CA ARG A 109 -55.19 17.57 16.73
C ARG A 109 -53.85 16.86 16.83
N SER A 110 -53.51 16.44 18.04
CA SER A 110 -52.42 15.53 18.31
C SER A 110 -52.71 14.17 17.69
N LEU A 111 -51.76 13.63 16.92
CA LEU A 111 -51.77 12.23 16.52
C LEU A 111 -50.37 11.61 16.73
N SER A 112 -50.39 10.46 17.41
CA SER A 112 -49.25 9.58 17.67
C SER A 112 -48.62 9.07 16.37
N PRO A 113 -47.33 8.65 16.37
CA PRO A 113 -46.60 8.37 15.14
C PRO A 113 -47.17 7.17 14.38
N CYS A 114 -47.47 7.39 13.10
CA CYS A 114 -47.88 6.35 12.17
C CYS A 114 -46.69 5.50 11.71
N VAL A 115 -46.89 4.18 11.70
CA VAL A 115 -45.95 3.22 11.12
C VAL A 115 -45.97 3.36 9.59
N SER A 116 -44.80 3.45 8.96
CA SER A 116 -44.66 3.24 7.51
C SER A 116 -43.29 2.64 7.17
N THR A 117 -43.31 1.31 7.09
CA THR A 117 -42.63 0.44 6.13
C THR A 117 -41.49 1.03 5.27
N GLY A 118 -40.33 0.36 5.28
CA GLY A 118 -39.59 0.15 4.02
C GLY A 118 -38.25 0.86 3.80
N SER A 119 -37.43 1.10 4.82
CA SER A 119 -35.98 1.29 4.61
C SER A 119 -35.17 0.77 5.79
N LEU A 120 -34.27 -0.19 5.54
CA LEU A 120 -33.45 -0.84 6.57
C LEU A 120 -32.23 0.02 6.92
N THR A 121 -32.45 1.25 7.40
CA THR A 121 -31.40 2.02 8.06
C THR A 121 -31.31 1.58 9.52
N ASN A 122 -30.32 0.75 9.82
CA ASN A 122 -29.90 0.48 11.20
C ASN A 122 -29.39 1.79 11.82
N SER A 123 -30.30 2.57 12.39
CA SER A 123 -30.01 3.71 13.26
C SER A 123 -29.29 3.18 14.49
N LEU A 124 -27.96 3.19 14.45
CA LEU A 124 -27.15 2.90 15.62
C LEU A 124 -27.49 3.96 16.68
N ALA A 125 -28.15 3.53 17.76
CA ALA A 125 -28.53 4.44 18.83
C ALA A 125 -27.27 5.11 19.40
N ILE A 126 -27.18 6.43 19.23
CA ILE A 126 -25.99 7.20 19.60
C ILE A 126 -25.89 7.24 21.13
N SER A 127 -24.80 6.74 21.69
CA SER A 127 -24.60 6.75 23.14
C SER A 127 -24.40 8.18 23.67
N GLN A 128 -24.91 8.43 24.88
CA GLN A 128 -24.74 9.73 25.55
C GLN A 128 -23.26 10.04 25.76
N GLN A 129 -22.46 9.02 26.09
CA GLN A 129 -21.00 9.09 26.16
C GLN A 129 -20.40 9.60 24.83
N SER A 130 -20.81 9.04 23.68
CA SER A 130 -20.31 9.50 22.37
C SER A 130 -20.65 10.96 22.08
N LEU A 131 -21.85 11.42 22.46
CA LEU A 131 -22.24 12.84 22.31
C LEU A 131 -21.42 13.76 23.22
N LEU A 132 -21.20 13.37 24.48
CA LEU A 132 -20.42 14.15 25.45
C LEU A 132 -18.95 14.26 25.06
N LEU A 133 -18.34 13.14 24.67
CA LEU A 133 -16.92 13.07 24.33
C LEU A 133 -16.59 13.67 22.94
N ASN A 134 -17.59 13.89 22.07
CA ASN A 134 -17.39 14.57 20.78
C ASN A 134 -16.95 16.05 20.90
N GLU A 135 -17.07 16.66 22.09
CA GLU A 135 -16.49 17.98 22.36
C GLU A 135 -14.97 17.99 22.59
N LEU A 136 -14.34 16.81 22.64
CA LEU A 136 -12.89 16.67 22.77
C LEU A 136 -12.17 16.81 21.42
N GLU A 137 -10.93 17.26 21.46
CA GLU A 137 -9.99 17.04 20.35
C GLU A 137 -9.91 15.54 20.02
N PHE A 138 -9.86 15.17 18.73
CA PHE A 138 -9.93 13.76 18.34
C PHE A 138 -8.81 12.89 18.94
N ARG A 139 -7.60 13.45 19.14
CA ARG A 139 -6.50 12.75 19.84
C ARG A 139 -6.85 12.36 21.28
N LYS A 140 -7.63 13.17 22.00
CA LYS A 140 -8.14 12.88 23.34
C LYS A 140 -9.26 11.84 23.30
N LEU A 141 -10.23 12.01 22.40
CA LEU A 141 -11.31 11.05 22.17
C LEU A 141 -10.74 9.64 21.88
N PHE A 142 -9.82 9.55 20.94
CA PHE A 142 -9.19 8.29 20.54
C PHE A 142 -8.37 7.65 21.67
N LEU A 143 -7.76 8.44 22.55
CA LEU A 143 -7.04 7.94 23.70
C LEU A 143 -7.98 7.27 24.71
N VAL A 144 -9.17 7.82 24.95
CA VAL A 144 -10.22 7.16 25.76
C VAL A 144 -10.60 5.81 25.15
N TYR A 145 -10.89 5.78 23.85
CA TYR A 145 -11.18 4.53 23.12
C TYR A 145 -10.02 3.52 23.13
N SER A 146 -8.77 3.98 23.26
CA SER A 146 -7.61 3.09 23.39
C SER A 146 -7.44 2.56 24.82
N TYR A 147 -7.78 3.35 25.84
CA TYR A 147 -7.58 3.01 27.25
C TYR A 147 -8.75 2.28 27.92
N VAL A 148 -9.90 2.12 27.24
CA VAL A 148 -10.89 1.07 27.55
C VAL A 148 -10.45 -0.32 27.02
N GLY A 149 -9.31 -0.40 26.32
CA GLY A 149 -8.74 -1.63 25.81
C GLY A 149 -9.67 -2.32 24.80
N ARG A 150 -10.07 -3.56 25.10
CA ARG A 150 -10.98 -4.37 24.26
C ARG A 150 -12.45 -4.31 24.67
N LYS A 151 -12.82 -3.44 25.62
CA LYS A 151 -14.21 -3.26 26.05
C LYS A 151 -14.90 -2.20 25.19
N LYS A 152 -16.24 -2.22 25.13
CA LYS A 152 -16.97 -1.09 24.57
C LYS A 152 -16.82 0.11 25.51
N LEU A 153 -16.93 1.31 24.95
CA LEU A 153 -16.84 2.55 25.72
C LEU A 153 -17.92 2.58 26.81
N GLU A 154 -19.15 2.19 26.44
CA GLU A 154 -20.34 2.21 27.28
C GLU A 154 -20.29 1.18 28.42
N ASP A 155 -19.49 0.11 28.29
CA ASP A 155 -19.30 -0.92 29.32
C ASP A 155 -18.32 -0.48 30.43
N VAL A 156 -17.56 0.60 30.20
CA VAL A 156 -16.42 1.03 31.04
C VAL A 156 -16.54 2.49 31.51
N VAL A 157 -17.11 3.37 30.69
CA VAL A 157 -17.24 4.81 30.95
C VAL A 157 -18.71 5.13 31.19
N SER A 158 -19.04 5.51 32.42
CA SER A 158 -20.38 5.99 32.78
C SER A 158 -20.69 7.35 32.12
N VAL A 159 -21.94 7.80 32.21
CA VAL A 159 -22.34 9.11 31.69
C VAL A 159 -21.70 10.22 32.53
N GLU A 160 -21.61 10.01 33.84
CA GLU A 160 -20.96 10.89 34.81
C GLU A 160 -19.46 11.01 34.52
N ASP A 161 -18.78 9.89 34.27
CA ASP A 161 -17.37 9.86 33.86
C ASP A 161 -17.17 10.59 32.53
N ALA A 162 -18.06 10.40 31.56
CA ALA A 162 -17.98 11.12 30.29
C ALA A 162 -18.15 12.65 30.45
N ILE A 163 -18.93 13.11 31.44
CA ILE A 163 -19.02 14.53 31.82
C ILE A 163 -17.70 15.02 32.42
N GLU A 164 -17.06 14.26 33.32
CA GLU A 164 -15.76 14.64 33.88
C GLU A 164 -14.64 14.64 32.84
N ILE A 165 -14.60 13.64 31.96
CA ILE A 165 -13.64 13.60 30.84
C ILE A 165 -13.85 14.81 29.91
N LYS A 166 -15.11 15.16 29.60
CA LYS A 166 -15.46 16.35 28.80
C LYS A 166 -14.99 17.65 29.44
N LYS A 167 -15.05 17.80 30.77
CA LYS A 167 -14.51 18.98 31.49
C LYS A 167 -13.01 19.15 31.27
N MET A 168 -12.26 18.06 31.03
CA MET A 168 -10.82 18.09 30.75
C MET A 168 -10.46 18.48 29.30
N LYS A 169 -11.41 18.96 28.48
CA LYS A 169 -11.15 19.32 27.07
C LYS A 169 -10.05 20.37 26.86
N THR A 170 -9.83 21.28 27.80
CA THR A 170 -8.78 22.33 27.75
C THR A 170 -7.46 21.94 28.43
N VAL A 171 -7.40 20.82 29.15
CA VAL A 171 -6.21 20.35 29.87
C VAL A 171 -5.12 19.91 28.88
N SER A 172 -3.83 19.97 29.26
CA SER A 172 -2.73 19.50 28.39
C SER A 172 -2.90 18.02 27.98
N MET A 173 -2.33 17.62 26.84
CA MET A 173 -2.37 16.19 26.45
C MET A 173 -1.65 15.29 27.45
N PHE A 174 -0.60 15.78 28.11
CA PHE A 174 0.17 15.05 29.11
C PHE A 174 -0.68 14.77 30.37
N ASP A 175 -1.30 15.81 30.93
CA ASP A 175 -2.14 15.67 32.13
C ASP A 175 -3.44 14.90 31.83
N PHE A 176 -3.97 15.04 30.61
CA PHE A 176 -5.11 14.25 30.13
C PHE A 176 -4.75 12.76 30.03
N GLU A 177 -3.62 12.41 29.40
CA GLU A 177 -3.12 11.02 29.32
C GLU A 177 -2.99 10.40 30.70
N ALA A 178 -2.33 11.10 31.63
CA ALA A 178 -2.07 10.59 32.96
C ALA A 178 -3.36 10.26 33.72
N LYS A 179 -4.39 11.10 33.58
CA LYS A 179 -5.71 10.89 34.21
C LYS A 179 -6.50 9.76 33.57
N ILE A 180 -6.60 9.69 32.24
CA ILE A 180 -7.32 8.59 31.57
C ILE A 180 -6.59 7.25 31.79
N TRP A 181 -5.25 7.25 31.85
CA TRP A 181 -4.47 6.06 32.22
C TRP A 181 -4.77 5.60 33.64
N ALA A 182 -4.76 6.52 34.62
CA ALA A 182 -5.02 6.22 36.04
C ALA A 182 -6.47 5.76 36.31
N ASN A 183 -7.45 6.22 35.52
CA ASN A 183 -8.85 5.82 35.69
C ASN A 183 -9.18 4.50 34.97
N TYR A 184 -8.67 4.30 33.75
CA TYR A 184 -9.04 3.20 32.87
C TYR A 184 -7.84 2.38 32.37
N GLY A 185 -6.83 3.06 31.78
CA GLY A 185 -5.76 2.40 31.03
C GLY A 185 -5.03 1.29 31.79
N TRP A 186 -4.66 1.51 33.06
CA TRP A 186 -3.96 0.49 33.86
C TRP A 186 -4.76 -0.79 34.13
N LYS A 187 -6.09 -0.75 33.98
CA LYS A 187 -7.00 -1.90 34.21
C LYS A 187 -7.24 -2.73 32.95
N PHE A 188 -7.16 -2.10 31.78
CA PHE A 188 -7.62 -2.69 30.51
C PHE A 188 -6.54 -2.78 29.42
N CYS A 189 -5.35 -2.22 29.67
CA CYS A 189 -4.24 -2.16 28.71
C CYS A 189 -2.93 -2.64 29.36
N GLU A 190 -2.05 -3.21 28.53
CA GLU A 190 -0.69 -3.54 28.96
C GLU A 190 0.13 -2.26 29.21
N PRO A 191 1.05 -2.24 30.19
CA PRO A 191 1.90 -1.08 30.47
C PRO A 191 2.71 -0.60 29.25
N CYS A 192 3.02 -1.48 28.29
CA CYS A 192 3.72 -1.16 27.05
C CYS A 192 2.84 -0.47 25.99
N ASP A 193 1.52 -0.44 26.16
CA ASP A 193 0.58 0.31 25.32
C ASP A 193 0.37 1.76 25.79
N ARG A 194 0.95 2.14 26.93
CA ARG A 194 0.82 3.49 27.51
C ARG A 194 1.53 4.56 26.66
N ALA A 195 0.88 5.72 26.50
CA ALA A 195 1.32 6.87 25.70
C ALA A 195 2.15 7.93 26.45
N MET A 196 2.59 7.65 27.69
CA MET A 196 3.20 8.60 28.66
C MET A 196 4.38 9.44 28.14
N HIS A 197 5.09 8.98 27.10
CA HIS A 197 6.28 9.65 26.56
C HIS A 197 6.10 10.18 25.13
N LEU A 198 4.86 10.37 24.68
CA LEU A 198 4.59 11.01 23.40
C LEU A 198 4.75 12.53 23.48
N ASP A 199 5.55 13.06 22.57
CA ASP A 199 5.69 14.49 22.29
C ASP A 199 4.50 14.93 21.41
N TRP A 200 3.35 15.10 22.06
CA TRP A 200 2.03 15.30 21.45
C TRP A 200 1.92 16.49 20.49
N ASP A 201 2.76 17.51 20.69
CA ASP A 201 2.72 18.77 19.95
C ASP A 201 3.94 18.93 19.02
N SER A 202 4.71 17.86 18.81
CA SER A 202 5.88 17.79 17.91
C SER A 202 5.63 18.05 16.41
N GLY A 203 4.39 18.29 16.00
CA GLY A 203 3.99 18.36 14.58
C GLY A 203 4.15 17.04 13.81
N LYS A 204 4.48 15.93 14.48
CA LYS A 204 4.57 14.59 13.86
C LYS A 204 3.18 14.08 13.47
N THR A 205 3.18 13.14 12.52
CA THR A 205 1.96 12.52 12.01
C THR A 205 1.36 11.62 13.08
N HIS A 206 0.08 11.81 13.41
CA HIS A 206 -0.65 10.96 14.32
C HIS A 206 -1.19 9.73 13.57
N LEU A 207 -0.87 8.54 14.06
CA LEU A 207 -1.29 7.25 13.53
C LEU A 207 -2.31 6.60 14.46
N TYR A 208 -3.58 6.70 14.07
CA TYR A 208 -4.71 6.07 14.75
C TYR A 208 -4.85 4.62 14.27
N ARG A 209 -4.79 3.64 15.19
CA ARG A 209 -4.83 2.21 14.84
C ARG A 209 -6.03 1.50 15.43
N CYS A 210 -6.80 0.86 14.56
CA CYS A 210 -7.75 -0.17 14.95
C CYS A 210 -7.09 -1.54 14.76
N TYR A 211 -7.29 -2.43 15.69
CA TYR A 211 -7.00 -3.85 15.57
C TYR A 211 -8.31 -4.61 15.51
N VAL A 212 -8.32 -5.68 14.72
CA VAL A 212 -9.52 -6.50 14.48
C VAL A 212 -9.14 -7.97 14.65
N SER A 213 -9.84 -8.67 15.52
CA SER A 213 -9.68 -10.10 15.77
C SER A 213 -10.53 -10.94 14.82
N VAL A 214 -10.32 -12.25 14.86
CA VAL A 214 -10.94 -13.26 13.98
C VAL A 214 -12.48 -13.27 14.09
N ASP A 215 -13.03 -12.90 15.24
CA ASP A 215 -14.46 -12.74 15.52
C ASP A 215 -15.06 -11.40 15.04
N GLY A 216 -14.22 -10.48 14.55
CA GLY A 216 -14.59 -9.12 14.18
C GLY A 216 -14.59 -8.11 15.34
N THR A 217 -14.23 -8.52 16.56
CA THR A 217 -14.08 -7.58 17.69
C THR A 217 -12.98 -6.57 17.39
N CYS A 218 -13.27 -5.29 17.66
CA CYS A 218 -12.38 -4.17 17.38
C CYS A 218 -11.81 -3.59 18.68
N TRP A 219 -10.53 -3.25 18.69
CA TRP A 219 -9.91 -2.47 19.76
C TRP A 219 -8.90 -1.47 19.20
N PHE A 220 -8.58 -0.43 19.99
CA PHE A 220 -7.76 0.68 19.52
C PHE A 220 -6.41 0.72 20.24
N LYS A 221 -5.37 1.19 19.54
CA LYS A 221 -4.09 1.53 20.18
C LYS A 221 -3.51 2.81 19.57
N GLY A 222 -2.85 3.60 20.41
CA GLY A 222 -2.29 4.89 20.06
C GLY A 222 -3.06 6.07 20.67
N PRO A 223 -2.98 7.28 20.09
CA PRO A 223 -2.31 7.61 18.82
C PRO A 223 -0.80 7.32 18.89
N TYR A 224 -0.19 6.88 17.78
CA TYR A 224 1.28 6.78 17.68
C TYR A 224 1.83 7.92 16.82
N LEU A 225 3.04 8.40 17.11
CA LEU A 225 3.69 9.44 16.30
C LEU A 225 4.64 8.83 15.26
N ASP A 226 4.53 9.26 14.01
CA ASP A 226 5.47 8.94 12.92
C ASP A 226 6.01 10.24 12.29
N THR A 227 7.28 10.25 11.90
CA THR A 227 7.89 11.37 11.16
C THR A 227 7.50 11.37 9.68
N LYS A 228 6.91 10.28 9.20
CA LYS A 228 6.46 10.11 7.81
C LYS A 228 4.96 10.27 7.71
N ARG A 229 4.55 11.05 6.70
CA ARG A 229 3.14 11.28 6.36
C ARG A 229 2.84 10.75 4.95
N THR A 230 1.63 10.25 4.75
CA THR A 230 1.12 9.85 3.44
C THR A 230 0.41 11.02 2.75
N HIS A 231 0.19 10.93 1.43
CA HIS A 231 -0.59 11.94 0.71
C HIS A 231 -2.04 11.95 1.22
N LEU A 232 -2.62 10.77 1.47
CA LEU A 232 -3.95 10.61 2.07
C LEU A 232 -4.10 11.44 3.37
N GLN A 233 -3.14 11.33 4.29
CA GLN A 233 -3.15 12.07 5.56
C GLN A 233 -2.90 13.58 5.39
N ARG A 234 -2.08 13.99 4.41
CA ARG A 234 -1.83 15.41 4.13
C ARG A 234 -3.08 16.15 3.66
N GLU A 235 -3.88 15.53 2.80
CA GLU A 235 -5.06 16.19 2.24
C GLU A 235 -6.30 16.03 3.12
N LEU A 236 -6.43 14.92 3.88
CA LEU A 236 -7.61 14.67 4.72
C LEU A 236 -7.45 15.07 6.19
N GLY A 237 -6.24 15.30 6.69
CA GLY A 237 -5.98 15.32 8.13
C GLY A 237 -5.73 13.93 8.70
N ASP A 238 -4.97 13.86 9.79
CA ASP A 238 -4.54 12.59 10.38
C ASP A 238 -5.72 11.89 11.07
N GLU A 239 -6.54 12.68 11.76
CA GLU A 239 -7.75 12.29 12.50
C GLU A 239 -8.87 11.74 11.61
N ASN A 240 -8.77 11.92 10.30
CA ASN A 240 -9.73 11.40 9.32
C ASN A 240 -9.21 10.12 8.63
N VAL A 241 -8.07 9.55 9.07
CA VAL A 241 -7.49 8.29 8.58
C VAL A 241 -7.29 7.28 9.72
N LEU A 242 -7.98 6.14 9.65
CA LEU A 242 -7.87 5.02 10.58
C LEU A 242 -7.12 3.85 9.93
N ILE A 243 -6.07 3.35 10.59
CA ILE A 243 -5.23 2.25 10.09
C ILE A 243 -5.66 0.95 10.76
N ILE A 244 -6.27 0.04 10.00
CA ILE A 244 -6.72 -1.27 10.49
C ILE A 244 -5.61 -2.30 10.32
N GLN A 245 -5.37 -3.09 11.36
CA GLN A 245 -4.50 -4.27 11.34
C GLN A 245 -5.25 -5.48 11.91
N PHE A 246 -5.38 -6.52 11.10
CA PHE A 246 -5.87 -7.82 11.57
C PHE A 246 -4.81 -8.48 12.45
N ALA A 247 -5.20 -9.01 13.61
CA ALA A 247 -4.28 -9.60 14.58
C ALA A 247 -4.95 -10.76 15.33
N ASP A 248 -4.23 -11.89 15.44
CA ASP A 248 -4.64 -13.00 16.30
C ASP A 248 -4.65 -12.56 17.76
N ASP A 249 -5.64 -13.02 18.53
CA ASP A 249 -5.67 -12.80 19.98
C ASP A 249 -4.78 -13.82 20.69
N PRO A 250 -3.71 -13.42 21.43
CA PRO A 250 -2.89 -14.35 22.20
C PRO A 250 -3.68 -15.13 23.26
N ASN A 251 -4.86 -14.64 23.68
CA ASN A 251 -5.73 -15.30 24.66
C ASN A 251 -6.80 -16.21 24.03
N MET A 252 -6.89 -16.27 22.70
CA MET A 252 -7.89 -17.06 21.97
C MET A 252 -7.19 -18.13 21.13
N SER A 253 -6.64 -19.15 21.80
CA SER A 253 -5.82 -20.21 21.20
C SER A 253 -6.56 -21.15 20.24
N ASP A 254 -7.89 -21.16 20.28
CA ASP A 254 -8.67 -22.33 19.86
C ASP A 254 -9.35 -22.17 18.48
N ILE A 255 -9.30 -20.97 17.87
CA ILE A 255 -9.83 -20.74 16.52
C ILE A 255 -8.68 -20.83 15.50
N PRO A 256 -8.68 -21.80 14.57
CA PRO A 256 -7.68 -21.85 13.50
C PRO A 256 -7.78 -20.61 12.61
N SER A 257 -6.71 -19.82 12.48
CA SER A 257 -6.69 -18.59 11.68
C SER A 257 -6.58 -18.87 10.18
N ASN A 258 -7.64 -19.45 9.61
CA ASN A 258 -7.79 -19.72 8.18
C ASN A 258 -8.32 -18.50 7.40
N HIS A 259 -8.30 -18.59 6.06
CA HIS A 259 -8.74 -17.51 5.17
C HIS A 259 -10.23 -17.15 5.31
N CYS A 260 -11.09 -18.14 5.56
CA CYS A 260 -12.53 -17.94 5.69
C CYS A 260 -12.87 -17.09 6.92
N ASN A 261 -12.18 -17.32 8.03
CA ASN A 261 -12.42 -16.60 9.28
C ASN A 261 -11.99 -15.12 9.16
N TRP A 262 -10.89 -14.82 8.46
CA TRP A 262 -10.50 -13.43 8.17
C TRP A 262 -11.40 -12.73 7.15
N SER A 263 -11.96 -13.48 6.19
CA SER A 263 -13.02 -12.97 5.32
C SER A 263 -14.27 -12.60 6.13
N ALA A 264 -14.67 -13.42 7.10
CA ALA A 264 -15.76 -13.11 8.02
C ALA A 264 -15.47 -11.87 8.87
N ALA A 265 -14.29 -11.76 9.50
CA ALA A 265 -13.87 -10.58 10.25
C ALA A 265 -13.87 -9.30 9.40
N TYR A 266 -13.41 -9.38 8.14
CA TYR A 266 -13.50 -8.27 7.19
C TYR A 266 -14.96 -7.91 6.87
N ASN A 267 -15.83 -8.89 6.67
CA ASN A 267 -17.25 -8.66 6.41
C ASN A 267 -17.93 -7.95 7.59
N THR A 268 -17.60 -8.29 8.84
CA THR A 268 -18.09 -7.60 10.04
C THR A 268 -17.77 -6.10 10.04
N ILE A 269 -16.57 -5.71 9.58
CA ILE A 269 -16.15 -4.30 9.50
C ILE A 269 -16.44 -3.63 8.14
N SER A 270 -17.03 -4.35 7.18
CA SER A 270 -17.22 -3.88 5.80
C SER A 270 -18.16 -2.67 5.70
N GLY A 271 -19.13 -2.56 6.61
CA GLY A 271 -20.01 -1.40 6.75
C GLY A 271 -19.30 -0.13 7.25
N GLY A 272 -18.10 -0.27 7.83
CA GLY A 272 -17.32 0.80 8.43
C GLY A 272 -17.16 0.66 9.95
N ILE A 273 -16.24 1.42 10.53
CA ILE A 273 -15.96 1.48 11.98
C ILE A 273 -16.29 2.88 12.48
N SER A 274 -16.93 2.97 13.66
CA SER A 274 -17.29 4.25 14.28
C SER A 274 -16.43 4.53 15.51
N ILE A 275 -16.00 5.78 15.70
CA ILE A 275 -15.24 6.24 16.87
C ILE A 275 -15.86 7.55 17.33
N GLY A 276 -16.53 7.53 18.48
CA GLY A 276 -17.50 8.56 18.83
C GLY A 276 -18.56 8.70 17.73
N LEU A 277 -18.82 9.93 17.30
CA LEU A 277 -19.80 10.22 16.24
C LEU A 277 -19.24 9.96 14.82
N ARG A 278 -17.91 9.89 14.66
CA ARG A 278 -17.23 9.82 13.35
C ARG A 278 -17.24 8.40 12.79
N HIS A 279 -17.59 8.26 11.51
CA HIS A 279 -17.70 6.97 10.83
C HIS A 279 -16.70 6.82 9.67
N TYR A 280 -15.92 5.74 9.73
CA TYR A 280 -14.76 5.46 8.86
C TYR A 280 -15.04 4.27 7.94
N ARG A 281 -14.72 4.37 6.64
CA ARG A 281 -14.91 3.30 5.65
C ARG A 281 -13.67 3.04 4.81
N LEU A 282 -13.55 1.85 4.24
CA LEU A 282 -12.37 1.40 3.50
C LEU A 282 -12.00 2.32 2.32
N PHE A 283 -10.81 2.93 2.40
CA PHE A 283 -10.16 3.59 1.27
C PHE A 283 -9.37 2.59 0.42
N ALA A 284 -8.39 1.91 1.01
CA ALA A 284 -7.42 1.08 0.30
C ALA A 284 -6.75 0.03 1.19
N PHE A 285 -6.15 -0.98 0.54
CA PHE A 285 -5.32 -2.01 1.17
C PHE A 285 -3.83 -1.73 0.95
N LYS A 286 -2.97 -2.23 1.84
CA LYS A 286 -1.52 -2.17 1.74
C LYS A 286 -0.86 -3.32 2.49
N ASP A 287 0.12 -3.98 1.87
CA ASP A 287 0.89 -5.05 2.51
C ASP A 287 1.70 -4.53 3.71
N VAL A 288 1.87 -5.36 4.73
CA VAL A 288 2.69 -5.02 5.91
C VAL A 288 4.17 -5.19 5.59
N ASP A 289 4.93 -4.09 5.63
CA ASP A 289 6.38 -4.09 5.43
C ASP A 289 7.10 -5.13 6.30
N LYS A 290 8.00 -5.91 5.67
CA LYS A 290 8.78 -6.96 6.34
C LYS A 290 9.65 -6.46 7.49
N LYS A 291 10.03 -5.18 7.53
CA LYS A 291 11.00 -4.64 8.50
C LYS A 291 10.46 -4.34 9.91
N ASN A 292 9.14 -4.23 10.10
CA ASN A 292 8.59 -3.64 11.34
C ASN A 292 8.17 -4.63 12.45
N PHE A 293 8.37 -5.95 12.29
CA PHE A 293 8.30 -6.89 13.43
C PHE A 293 9.72 -7.14 13.95
N LYS A 294 10.29 -6.15 14.62
CA LYS A 294 11.33 -6.36 15.63
C LYS A 294 10.71 -6.08 17.00
N GLY A 295 9.80 -6.97 17.39
CA GLY A 295 9.33 -7.15 18.77
C GLY A 295 9.92 -8.44 19.32
N ASP A 296 10.07 -8.52 20.63
CA ASP A 296 10.92 -9.50 21.30
C ASP A 296 10.65 -10.99 20.98
N ASN A 297 11.75 -11.74 20.96
CA ASN A 297 11.87 -13.17 21.27
C ASN A 297 10.73 -14.13 20.89
N SER A 298 10.12 -13.99 19.71
CA SER A 298 9.23 -15.01 19.15
C SER A 298 9.67 -15.47 17.75
N LYS A 299 10.14 -16.72 17.67
CA LYS A 299 10.40 -17.44 16.40
C LYS A 299 9.08 -17.83 15.67
N LYS A 300 7.98 -17.10 15.89
CA LYS A 300 6.70 -17.36 15.21
C LYS A 300 6.79 -16.81 13.78
N GLN A 301 6.66 -17.68 12.78
CA GLN A 301 6.45 -17.21 11.41
C GLN A 301 5.17 -16.37 11.37
N ARG A 302 5.20 -15.24 10.65
CA ARG A 302 3.99 -14.43 10.50
C ARG A 302 2.93 -15.21 9.72
N PRO A 303 1.64 -15.05 10.04
CA PRO A 303 0.58 -15.45 9.15
C PRO A 303 0.73 -14.71 7.80
N LYS A 304 0.55 -15.43 6.69
CA LYS A 304 0.72 -14.88 5.33
C LYS A 304 -0.27 -13.76 4.99
N TRP A 305 -1.36 -13.63 5.75
CA TRP A 305 -2.48 -12.71 5.50
C TRP A 305 -2.35 -11.33 6.15
N ALA A 306 -1.24 -11.03 6.85
CA ALA A 306 -1.05 -9.75 7.56
C ALA A 306 -1.05 -8.53 6.61
N MET A 307 -2.23 -7.98 6.33
CA MET A 307 -2.50 -6.78 5.54
C MET A 307 -2.86 -5.60 6.45
N LYS A 308 -2.59 -4.38 5.99
CA LYS A 308 -3.17 -3.16 6.55
C LYS A 308 -4.30 -2.68 5.65
N CYS A 309 -5.41 -2.29 6.27
CA CYS A 309 -6.42 -1.50 5.59
C CYS A 309 -6.32 -0.04 6.06
N TYR A 310 -6.61 0.89 5.16
CA TYR A 310 -6.71 2.30 5.48
C TYR A 310 -8.16 2.69 5.29
N PHE A 311 -8.79 3.15 6.36
CA PHE A 311 -10.17 3.61 6.38
C PHE A 311 -10.17 5.13 6.53
N ILE A 312 -11.13 5.80 5.88
CA ILE A 312 -11.29 7.25 5.86
C ILE A 312 -12.61 7.65 6.49
N ARG A 313 -12.63 8.74 7.25
CA ARG A 313 -13.88 9.34 7.71
C ARG A 313 -14.69 9.78 6.47
N THR A 314 -15.94 9.32 6.39
CA THR A 314 -16.86 9.66 5.27
C THR A 314 -18.20 10.17 5.76
N ASP A 315 -18.62 9.79 6.97
CA ASP A 315 -19.90 10.20 7.55
C ASP A 315 -19.78 10.46 9.06
N SER A 316 -20.89 10.91 9.63
CA SER A 316 -21.13 11.07 11.05
C SER A 316 -22.50 10.55 11.42
N HIS A 317 -22.64 9.94 12.59
CA HIS A 317 -23.95 9.50 13.11
C HIS A 317 -24.80 10.69 13.62
N ALA A 318 -24.16 11.80 14.00
CA ALA A 318 -24.85 13.04 14.35
C ALA A 318 -24.22 14.25 13.64
N PRO A 319 -24.51 14.44 12.33
CA PRO A 319 -23.99 15.56 11.54
C PRO A 319 -24.28 16.95 12.13
N TRP A 320 -25.40 17.10 12.84
CA TRP A 320 -25.80 18.35 13.51
C TRP A 320 -24.92 18.70 14.73
N ALA A 321 -24.15 17.75 15.25
CA ALA A 321 -23.23 17.94 16.38
C ALA A 321 -21.76 18.11 15.94
N GLU A 322 -21.47 18.03 14.64
CA GLU A 322 -20.12 18.20 14.12
C GLU A 322 -19.76 19.68 13.99
N LYS A 323 -18.57 20.03 14.48
CA LYS A 323 -17.98 21.37 14.39
C LYS A 323 -16.94 21.48 13.26
N ASP A 324 -16.58 20.35 12.65
CA ASP A 324 -15.51 20.24 11.67
C ASP A 324 -16.08 19.93 10.28
N ASN A 325 -15.67 20.68 9.25
CA ASN A 325 -16.00 20.39 7.86
C ASN A 325 -15.24 19.15 7.36
N CYS A 326 -15.81 17.96 7.52
CA CYS A 326 -15.26 16.73 6.95
C CYS A 326 -15.27 16.81 5.40
N ILE A 327 -14.08 16.84 4.79
CA ILE A 327 -13.87 17.01 3.33
C ILE A 327 -14.62 15.94 2.50
N LEU A 328 -14.79 14.75 3.09
CA LEU A 328 -15.42 13.59 2.45
C LEU A 328 -16.86 13.33 2.94
N PHE A 329 -17.47 14.27 3.65
CA PHE A 329 -18.82 14.12 4.18
C PHE A 329 -19.83 13.73 3.08
N ARG A 330 -20.56 12.62 3.28
CA ARG A 330 -21.52 12.04 2.33
C ARG A 330 -20.95 11.64 0.96
N LYS A 331 -19.62 11.65 0.77
CA LYS A 331 -19.00 11.12 -0.45
C LYS A 331 -18.96 9.60 -0.40
N THR A 332 -19.33 8.97 -1.51
CA THR A 332 -19.11 7.54 -1.72
C THR A 332 -17.62 7.21 -1.72
N SER A 333 -17.27 5.96 -1.41
CA SER A 333 -15.89 5.48 -1.50
C SER A 333 -15.29 5.63 -2.91
N HIS A 334 -16.13 5.66 -3.95
CA HIS A 334 -15.70 5.93 -5.33
C HIS A 334 -15.29 7.40 -5.49
N GLU A 335 -16.16 8.36 -5.14
CA GLU A 335 -15.86 9.80 -5.23
C GLU A 335 -14.65 10.18 -4.37
N ALA A 336 -14.57 9.65 -3.15
CA ALA A 336 -13.44 9.89 -2.24
C ALA A 336 -12.10 9.45 -2.83
N ARG A 337 -12.05 8.33 -3.56
CA ARG A 337 -10.85 7.88 -4.30
C ARG A 337 -10.60 8.74 -5.54
N CYS A 338 -11.65 9.18 -6.23
CA CYS A 338 -11.57 10.03 -7.41
C CYS A 338 -10.97 11.41 -7.13
N LEU A 339 -11.10 11.94 -5.91
CA LEU A 339 -10.38 13.15 -5.49
C LEU A 339 -8.85 12.98 -5.52
N PHE A 340 -8.31 11.77 -5.32
CA PHE A 340 -6.87 11.54 -5.39
C PHE A 340 -6.40 11.20 -6.82
N MET A 341 -7.19 10.41 -7.54
CA MET A 341 -6.92 10.03 -8.93
C MET A 341 -8.20 9.45 -9.56
N HIS A 342 -8.42 9.61 -10.86
CA HIS A 342 -9.59 9.11 -11.60
C HIS A 342 -9.52 7.58 -11.79
N VAL A 343 -9.49 6.85 -10.66
CA VAL A 343 -9.10 5.44 -10.54
C VAL A 343 -10.06 4.48 -11.26
N HIS A 344 -11.26 4.92 -11.63
CA HIS A 344 -12.17 4.19 -12.51
C HIS A 344 -11.69 4.07 -13.95
N MET A 345 -10.68 4.84 -14.38
CA MET A 345 -10.07 4.75 -15.70
C MET A 345 -9.14 3.51 -15.87
N VAL A 346 -9.01 2.65 -14.86
CA VAL A 346 -8.17 1.45 -14.93
C VAL A 346 -8.97 0.21 -15.34
N SER A 347 -8.33 -0.68 -16.10
CA SER A 347 -9.00 -1.79 -16.79
C SER A 347 -9.46 -2.98 -15.91
N SER A 348 -9.26 -2.98 -14.58
CA SER A 348 -9.68 -4.10 -13.72
C SER A 348 -9.74 -3.73 -12.24
N MET A 349 -10.52 -4.49 -11.45
CA MET A 349 -10.63 -4.29 -10.00
C MET A 349 -9.29 -4.48 -9.26
N ALA A 350 -8.45 -5.43 -9.70
CA ALA A 350 -7.11 -5.60 -9.15
C ALA A 350 -6.21 -4.38 -9.41
N LYS A 351 -6.28 -3.78 -10.61
CA LYS A 351 -5.62 -2.50 -10.90
C LYS A 351 -6.21 -1.39 -10.01
N TYR A 352 -7.53 -1.28 -9.90
CA TYR A 352 -8.23 -0.27 -9.10
C TYR A 352 -7.76 -0.27 -7.63
N ILE A 353 -7.78 -1.44 -6.97
CA ILE A 353 -7.36 -1.58 -5.58
C ILE A 353 -5.87 -1.24 -5.42
N SER A 354 -5.00 -1.78 -6.30
CA SER A 354 -3.57 -1.51 -6.23
C SER A 354 -3.20 -0.04 -6.49
N ARG A 355 -3.96 0.69 -7.32
CA ARG A 355 -3.72 2.12 -7.56
C ARG A 355 -4.08 2.99 -6.36
N CYS A 356 -5.14 2.66 -5.61
CA CYS A 356 -5.49 3.40 -4.40
C CYS A 356 -4.34 3.42 -3.36
N SER A 357 -3.48 2.39 -3.36
CA SER A 357 -2.28 2.35 -2.49
C SER A 357 -1.22 3.42 -2.81
N LEU A 358 -1.28 4.08 -3.98
CA LEU A 358 -0.32 5.13 -4.36
C LEU A 358 -0.36 6.31 -3.37
N ALA A 359 -1.56 6.74 -2.95
CA ALA A 359 -1.77 7.80 -1.97
C ALA A 359 -1.29 7.42 -0.55
N LEU A 360 -1.07 6.12 -0.29
CA LEU A 360 -0.51 5.58 0.95
C LEU A 360 1.03 5.47 0.92
N SER A 361 1.69 6.03 -0.10
CA SER A 361 3.16 6.12 -0.12
C SER A 361 3.63 7.07 0.98
N ASN A 362 4.63 6.66 1.75
CA ASN A 362 5.33 7.59 2.65
C ASN A 362 6.23 8.48 1.79
N SER A 363 6.04 9.79 1.87
CA SER A 363 6.69 10.77 0.99
C SER A 363 6.73 12.15 1.63
N VAL A 364 7.57 13.01 1.07
CA VAL A 364 7.63 14.46 1.34
C VAL A 364 6.91 15.17 0.19
N LYS A 365 5.89 15.98 0.50
CA LYS A 365 5.21 16.82 -0.51
C LYS A 365 6.15 17.97 -0.88
N LEU A 366 6.47 18.08 -2.17
CA LEU A 366 7.27 19.19 -2.69
C LEU A 366 6.48 20.49 -2.55
N ARG A 367 7.10 21.53 -1.97
CA ARG A 367 6.50 22.85 -1.75
C ARG A 367 6.58 23.68 -3.04
N VAL A 368 5.80 23.28 -4.04
CA VAL A 368 5.67 23.98 -5.32
C VAL A 368 4.20 24.13 -5.70
N ASP A 369 3.85 25.26 -6.31
CA ASP A 369 2.58 25.39 -7.01
C ASP A 369 2.62 24.58 -8.32
N LEU A 370 1.77 23.55 -8.39
CA LEU A 370 1.65 22.67 -9.55
C LEU A 370 0.89 23.29 -10.72
N ALA A 371 0.17 24.40 -10.55
CA ALA A 371 -0.34 25.19 -11.66
C ALA A 371 0.82 25.79 -12.47
N CYS A 372 1.88 26.24 -11.80
CA CYS A 372 3.11 26.70 -12.43
C CYS A 372 4.07 25.58 -12.90
N VAL A 373 3.74 24.29 -12.72
CA VAL A 373 4.57 23.16 -13.17
C VAL A 373 4.02 22.60 -14.48
N HIS A 374 4.82 22.71 -15.55
CA HIS A 374 4.48 22.18 -16.85
C HIS A 374 4.79 20.67 -16.88
N VAL A 375 3.77 19.85 -17.17
CA VAL A 375 3.88 18.40 -17.23
C VAL A 375 3.69 17.98 -18.68
N GLU A 376 4.79 17.67 -19.34
CA GLU A 376 4.83 17.21 -20.74
C GLU A 376 4.75 15.68 -20.79
N ARG A 377 4.07 15.14 -21.80
CA ARG A 377 4.07 13.69 -22.07
C ARG A 377 5.06 13.41 -23.22
N ILE A 378 5.95 12.45 -23.01
CA ILE A 378 6.94 12.00 -24.00
C ILE A 378 6.84 10.48 -24.19
N GLU A 379 7.06 9.98 -25.39
CA GLU A 379 6.92 8.54 -25.67
C GLU A 379 7.96 7.68 -24.96
N ASP A 380 7.62 6.43 -24.64
CA ASP A 380 8.61 5.45 -24.20
C ASP A 380 9.55 5.06 -25.36
N ILE A 381 10.81 4.76 -25.04
CA ILE A 381 11.80 4.38 -26.04
C ILE A 381 11.75 2.85 -26.22
N PRO A 382 11.30 2.32 -27.38
CA PRO A 382 11.24 0.90 -27.61
C PRO A 382 12.65 0.29 -27.76
N CYS A 383 12.79 -0.94 -27.29
CA CYS A 383 13.92 -1.81 -27.61
C CYS A 383 13.91 -2.14 -29.11
N ARG A 384 15.09 -2.11 -29.73
CA ARG A 384 15.28 -2.49 -31.14
C ARG A 384 16.30 -3.61 -31.28
N ASP A 385 16.08 -4.48 -32.25
CA ASP A 385 17.04 -5.51 -32.65
C ASP A 385 18.19 -4.92 -33.50
N GLU A 386 19.11 -5.78 -33.95
CA GLU A 386 20.24 -5.42 -34.82
C GLU A 386 19.81 -4.86 -36.19
N ASN A 387 18.59 -5.14 -36.63
CA ASN A 387 18.00 -4.67 -37.88
C ASN A 387 17.16 -3.39 -37.70
N GLY A 388 17.00 -2.92 -36.45
CA GLY A 388 16.23 -1.73 -36.09
C GLY A 388 14.72 -1.98 -35.89
N TYR A 389 14.23 -3.21 -35.95
CA TYR A 389 12.82 -3.55 -35.68
C TYR A 389 12.53 -3.50 -34.18
N VAL A 390 11.28 -3.16 -33.83
CA VAL A 390 10.83 -3.11 -32.43
C VAL A 390 10.70 -4.53 -31.88
N VAL A 391 11.31 -4.79 -30.73
CA VAL A 391 11.21 -6.07 -30.03
C VAL A 391 9.98 -6.04 -29.12
N CYS A 392 9.09 -7.03 -29.25
CA CYS A 392 7.92 -7.21 -28.38
C CYS A 392 8.07 -8.38 -27.41
N ASN A 393 7.25 -8.42 -26.36
CA ASN A 393 7.05 -9.59 -25.50
C ASN A 393 6.14 -10.64 -26.17
N GLU A 394 5.86 -11.73 -25.44
CA GLU A 394 4.97 -12.82 -25.87
C GLU A 394 3.53 -12.34 -26.14
N GLU A 395 3.10 -11.29 -25.45
CA GLU A 395 1.80 -10.63 -25.61
C GLU A 395 1.75 -9.61 -26.78
N GLY A 396 2.86 -9.37 -27.48
CA GLY A 396 2.97 -8.43 -28.60
C GLY A 396 3.15 -6.95 -28.19
N GLU A 397 3.25 -6.63 -26.91
CA GLU A 397 3.58 -5.29 -26.41
C GLU A 397 5.08 -4.98 -26.61
N PRO A 398 5.44 -3.78 -27.09
CA PRO A 398 6.85 -3.38 -27.22
C PRO A 398 7.61 -3.41 -25.89
N LEU A 399 8.77 -4.05 -25.88
CA LEU A 399 9.75 -3.90 -24.80
C LEU A 399 10.32 -2.47 -24.84
N ILE A 400 10.56 -1.87 -23.67
CA ILE A 400 10.97 -0.46 -23.56
C ILE A 400 12.21 -0.27 -22.67
N HIS A 401 13.09 0.63 -23.08
CA HIS A 401 14.28 1.02 -22.31
C HIS A 401 13.99 1.98 -21.15
N THR A 402 12.79 2.57 -21.11
CA THR A 402 12.47 3.73 -20.24
C THR A 402 11.37 3.48 -19.21
N ASP A 403 11.01 2.22 -18.93
CA ASP A 403 9.93 1.90 -17.99
C ASP A 403 10.06 2.67 -16.67
N GLY A 404 9.03 3.46 -16.37
CA GLY A 404 8.92 4.19 -15.14
C GLY A 404 9.91 5.36 -14.98
N THR A 405 10.60 5.81 -16.05
CA THR A 405 11.65 6.84 -15.96
C THR A 405 11.42 8.03 -16.90
N GLY A 406 11.11 9.18 -16.32
CA GLY A 406 10.93 10.47 -17.00
C GLY A 406 12.07 11.46 -16.73
N PHE A 407 11.82 12.75 -17.00
CA PHE A 407 12.78 13.83 -16.74
C PHE A 407 12.22 14.93 -15.86
N ILE A 408 13.11 15.63 -15.14
CA ILE A 408 12.80 16.81 -14.33
C ILE A 408 13.82 17.92 -14.61
N SER A 409 13.35 19.16 -14.63
CA SER A 409 14.18 20.37 -14.75
C SER A 409 15.11 20.56 -13.53
N GLU A 410 16.26 21.22 -13.72
CA GLU A 410 17.27 21.36 -12.66
C GLU A 410 16.77 22.19 -11.47
N ASP A 411 15.90 23.19 -11.68
CA ASP A 411 15.32 24.01 -10.61
C ASP A 411 14.39 23.19 -9.70
N LEU A 412 13.49 22.39 -10.29
CA LEU A 412 12.62 21.51 -9.52
C LEU A 412 13.40 20.42 -8.78
N ALA A 413 14.46 19.88 -9.38
CA ALA A 413 15.31 18.88 -8.73
C ALA A 413 16.04 19.43 -7.48
N ILE A 414 16.51 20.69 -7.53
CA ILE A 414 17.10 21.38 -6.37
C ILE A 414 16.06 21.61 -5.27
N LEU A 415 14.79 21.91 -5.62
CA LEU A 415 13.72 22.00 -4.62
C LEU A 415 13.44 20.64 -3.96
N CYS A 416 13.43 19.55 -4.74
CA CYS A 416 13.29 18.18 -4.21
C CYS A 416 14.37 17.82 -3.19
N GLU A 417 15.61 18.27 -3.40
CA GLU A 417 16.70 18.07 -2.45
C GLU A 417 16.43 18.80 -1.12
N LYS A 418 16.13 20.09 -1.19
CA LYS A 418 15.93 20.97 -0.02
C LYS A 418 14.80 20.46 0.87
N ASP A 419 13.62 20.24 0.30
CA ASP A 419 12.45 19.77 1.07
C ASP A 419 12.70 18.37 1.67
N PHE A 420 13.39 17.48 0.95
CA PHE A 420 13.68 16.12 1.43
C PHE A 420 14.80 16.06 2.48
N ILE A 421 15.72 17.03 2.46
CA ILE A 421 16.75 17.22 3.51
C ILE A 421 16.11 17.81 4.76
N GLU A 422 15.32 18.89 4.61
CA GLU A 422 14.60 19.55 5.72
C GLU A 422 13.71 18.54 6.46
N ALA A 423 12.86 17.81 5.71
CA ALA A 423 11.94 16.81 6.27
C ALA A 423 12.64 15.59 6.92
N LYS A 424 13.95 15.42 6.72
CA LYS A 424 14.75 14.34 7.35
C LYS A 424 15.70 14.83 8.44
N GLY A 425 15.89 16.13 8.62
CA GLY A 425 16.83 16.70 9.59
C GLY A 425 18.30 16.33 9.35
N THR A 426 18.66 15.82 8.16
CA THR A 426 20.02 15.33 7.87
C THR A 426 20.88 16.43 7.24
N LYS A 427 21.85 16.97 7.99
CA LYS A 427 22.96 17.79 7.45
C LYS A 427 23.98 16.91 6.70
N GLU A 428 23.59 16.34 5.56
CA GLU A 428 24.54 15.75 4.60
C GLU A 428 25.06 16.85 3.65
N ASP A 429 26.24 16.64 3.06
CA ASP A 429 26.86 17.58 2.11
C ASP A 429 25.95 17.89 0.90
N ASN A 430 26.17 19.07 0.30
CA ASN A 430 25.43 19.71 -0.80
C ASN A 430 25.36 18.86 -2.10
N TYR A 431 24.69 17.72 -2.07
CA TYR A 431 24.64 16.73 -3.16
C TYR A 431 23.37 16.87 -4.00
N LYS A 432 23.48 17.68 -5.06
CA LYS A 432 22.44 17.82 -6.09
C LYS A 432 21.97 16.45 -6.59
N PRO A 433 20.69 16.09 -6.40
CA PRO A 433 20.19 14.77 -6.77
C PRO A 433 20.12 14.66 -8.29
N LEU A 434 20.66 13.57 -8.83
CA LEU A 434 20.58 13.26 -10.26
C LEU A 434 19.28 12.55 -10.65
N LEU A 435 18.64 11.87 -9.69
CA LEU A 435 17.45 11.06 -9.88
C LEU A 435 16.50 11.24 -8.69
N VAL A 436 15.21 11.44 -8.95
CA VAL A 436 14.17 11.59 -7.93
C VAL A 436 13.12 10.49 -8.11
N GLN A 437 12.87 9.68 -7.09
CA GLN A 437 11.73 8.74 -7.08
C GLN A 437 10.52 9.43 -6.48
N CYS A 438 9.44 9.55 -7.25
CA CYS A 438 8.26 10.31 -6.86
C CYS A 438 6.94 9.56 -7.11
N ARG A 439 5.85 10.19 -6.70
CA ARG A 439 4.52 10.05 -7.31
C ARG A 439 4.04 11.47 -7.65
N LEU A 440 3.32 11.62 -8.75
CA LEU A 440 2.72 12.89 -9.14
C LEU A 440 1.22 12.67 -9.31
N PHE A 441 0.44 13.43 -8.56
CA PHE A 441 -1.01 13.55 -8.70
C PHE A 441 -1.28 14.92 -9.31
N LYS A 442 -1.95 14.98 -10.45
CA LYS A 442 -2.36 16.24 -11.09
C LYS A 442 -3.63 16.01 -11.88
N GLU A 443 -4.69 16.75 -11.54
CA GLU A 443 -5.97 16.75 -12.27
C GLU A 443 -6.54 15.32 -12.51
N GLY A 444 -6.53 14.50 -11.46
CA GLY A 444 -6.99 13.10 -11.53
C GLY A 444 -6.00 12.10 -12.16
N CYS A 445 -4.95 12.54 -12.86
CA CYS A 445 -3.87 11.66 -13.32
C CYS A 445 -2.97 11.27 -12.13
N ALA A 446 -2.55 10.00 -12.07
CA ALA A 446 -1.57 9.51 -11.10
C ALA A 446 -0.38 8.83 -11.78
N VAL A 447 0.81 9.39 -11.58
CA VAL A 447 2.09 8.95 -12.14
C VAL A 447 2.96 8.37 -11.02
N LYS A 448 3.66 7.26 -11.29
CA LYS A 448 4.66 6.67 -10.38
C LYS A 448 5.89 6.26 -11.17
N GLY A 449 7.05 6.73 -10.74
CA GLY A 449 8.32 6.39 -11.37
C GLY A 449 9.52 7.09 -10.75
N THR A 450 10.55 7.28 -11.56
CA THR A 450 11.70 8.13 -11.30
C THR A 450 11.76 9.26 -12.33
N LEU A 451 12.44 10.36 -11.96
CA LEU A 451 12.69 11.51 -12.80
C LEU A 451 14.19 11.79 -12.79
N LEU A 452 14.83 11.71 -13.96
CA LEU A 452 16.24 12.03 -14.14
C LEU A 452 16.40 13.54 -14.41
N VAL A 453 17.40 14.19 -13.81
CA VAL A 453 17.62 15.61 -14.04
C VAL A 453 18.10 15.87 -15.46
N ASN A 454 17.37 16.70 -16.19
CA ASN A 454 17.72 17.15 -17.54
C ASN A 454 17.85 18.67 -17.59
N LYS A 455 19.10 19.15 -17.63
CA LYS A 455 19.45 20.58 -17.66
C LYS A 455 19.05 21.31 -18.94
N LYS A 456 18.63 20.57 -19.99
CA LYS A 456 18.13 21.15 -21.24
C LYS A 456 16.63 21.50 -21.19
N LEU A 457 15.92 21.06 -20.15
CA LEU A 457 14.52 21.42 -19.96
C LEU A 457 14.39 22.89 -19.53
N LYS A 458 13.28 23.50 -19.92
CA LYS A 458 12.87 24.79 -19.38
C LYS A 458 12.64 24.66 -17.85
N PRO A 459 12.83 25.74 -17.08
CA PRO A 459 12.47 25.73 -15.66
C PRO A 459 11.02 25.30 -15.44
N ARG A 460 10.74 24.67 -14.29
CA ARG A 460 9.40 24.16 -13.92
C ARG A 460 8.82 23.05 -14.83
N THR A 461 9.58 22.48 -15.76
CA THR A 461 9.13 21.34 -16.58
C THR A 461 9.39 19.98 -15.92
N ILE A 462 8.42 19.07 -16.03
CA ILE A 462 8.53 17.62 -15.80
C ILE A 462 8.09 16.90 -17.08
N GLN A 463 8.84 15.91 -17.55
CA GLN A 463 8.44 15.06 -18.67
C GLN A 463 8.12 13.65 -18.15
N VAL A 464 6.90 13.16 -18.43
CA VAL A 464 6.40 11.84 -18.02
C VAL A 464 6.17 10.94 -19.23
N ARG A 465 6.34 9.63 -19.04
CA ARG A 465 6.12 8.61 -20.09
C ARG A 465 4.84 7.81 -19.87
N PRO A 466 4.22 7.21 -20.91
CA PRO A 466 3.10 6.28 -20.78
C PRO A 466 3.33 5.22 -19.71
N SER A 467 4.51 4.58 -19.69
CA SER A 467 4.91 3.58 -18.70
C SER A 467 4.83 4.08 -17.25
N MET A 468 5.02 5.38 -17.00
CA MET A 468 4.93 5.98 -15.66
C MET A 468 3.50 6.20 -15.18
N ILE A 469 2.54 6.37 -16.10
CA ILE A 469 1.16 6.73 -15.80
C ILE A 469 0.43 5.48 -15.30
N LYS A 470 -0.11 5.55 -14.09
CA LYS A 470 -0.74 4.42 -13.41
C LYS A 470 -2.27 4.57 -13.35
N VAL A 471 -2.77 5.79 -13.48
CA VAL A 471 -4.18 6.18 -13.68
C VAL A 471 -4.20 7.38 -14.62
N GLU A 472 -5.00 7.31 -15.68
CA GLU A 472 -5.23 8.43 -16.63
C GLU A 472 -6.27 9.42 -16.11
N LYS A 473 -6.20 10.68 -16.57
CA LYS A 473 -7.25 11.67 -16.35
C LYS A 473 -8.48 11.31 -17.20
N ASP A 474 -9.61 11.04 -16.55
CA ASP A 474 -10.91 11.04 -17.23
C ASP A 474 -11.23 12.45 -17.78
N ALA A 475 -11.22 12.59 -19.11
CA ALA A 475 -11.53 13.86 -19.79
C ALA A 475 -13.00 14.28 -19.69
N ARG A 476 -13.91 13.38 -19.28
CA ARG A 476 -15.33 13.68 -19.08
C ARG A 476 -15.60 14.40 -17.76
N LEU A 477 -14.66 14.34 -16.81
CA LEU A 477 -14.72 15.05 -15.54
C LEU A 477 -14.09 16.43 -15.69
N SER A 478 -14.92 17.41 -16.04
CA SER A 478 -14.54 18.83 -16.06
C SER A 478 -14.22 19.33 -14.64
N ASP A 479 -12.99 19.80 -14.43
CA ASP A 479 -12.50 20.56 -13.27
C ASP A 479 -12.97 20.09 -11.88
N SER A 480 -13.15 18.78 -11.70
CA SER A 480 -13.32 18.21 -10.37
C SER A 480 -12.07 18.48 -9.55
N THR A 481 -12.23 19.04 -8.35
CA THR A 481 -11.14 19.46 -7.46
C THR A 481 -10.36 18.26 -6.91
N SER A 482 -9.48 17.70 -7.73
CA SER A 482 -8.56 16.62 -7.34
C SER A 482 -7.37 17.17 -6.55
N PHE A 483 -6.93 16.43 -5.54
CA PHE A 483 -5.75 16.75 -4.75
C PHE A 483 -4.48 16.59 -5.59
N SER A 484 -3.97 17.70 -6.10
CA SER A 484 -2.71 17.70 -6.85
C SER A 484 -1.52 17.79 -5.90
N SER A 485 -0.55 16.90 -6.07
CA SER A 485 0.65 16.82 -5.21
C SER A 485 1.81 16.15 -5.93
N LEU A 486 3.02 16.70 -5.78
CA LEU A 486 4.27 16.05 -6.18
C LEU A 486 4.95 15.48 -4.93
N GLU A 487 4.99 14.16 -4.87
CA GLU A 487 5.28 13.39 -3.67
C GLU A 487 6.63 12.67 -3.77
N ILE A 488 7.64 13.19 -3.08
CA ILE A 488 9.02 12.71 -3.12
C ILE A 488 9.19 11.52 -2.17
N CYS A 489 9.44 10.33 -2.72
CA CYS A 489 9.70 9.12 -1.92
C CYS A 489 11.19 8.93 -1.61
N SER A 490 12.06 9.24 -2.58
CA SER A 490 13.50 9.23 -2.39
C SER A 490 14.19 10.13 -3.41
N VAL A 491 15.38 10.61 -3.07
CA VAL A 491 16.33 11.24 -4.01
C VAL A 491 17.59 10.37 -4.10
N SER A 492 18.34 10.47 -5.21
CA SER A 492 19.65 9.84 -5.30
C SER A 492 20.65 10.53 -4.37
N ARG A 493 21.60 9.75 -3.86
CA ARG A 493 22.67 10.17 -2.96
C ARG A 493 23.96 9.47 -3.36
N LYS A 494 25.09 9.89 -2.77
CA LYS A 494 26.36 9.16 -2.88
C LYS A 494 26.15 7.66 -2.54
N PRO A 495 26.52 6.72 -3.42
CA PRO A 495 26.41 5.30 -3.14
C PRO A 495 27.21 4.91 -1.89
N ARG A 496 26.65 4.00 -1.10
CA ARG A 496 27.38 3.30 -0.03
C ARG A 496 28.02 2.04 -0.59
N THR A 497 29.09 1.57 0.05
CA THR A 497 29.68 0.26 -0.24
C THR A 497 28.60 -0.83 -0.12
N ALA A 498 28.49 -1.68 -1.14
CA ALA A 498 27.56 -2.80 -1.16
C ALA A 498 28.35 -4.11 -1.06
N ASN A 499 27.93 -5.00 -0.16
CA ASN A 499 28.59 -6.28 0.08
C ASN A 499 27.95 -7.40 -0.75
N LEU A 500 28.74 -8.41 -1.09
CA LEU A 500 28.28 -9.56 -1.84
C LEU A 500 27.29 -10.40 -1.02
N SER A 501 26.09 -10.65 -1.56
CA SER A 501 25.09 -11.49 -0.88
C SER A 501 25.24 -12.97 -1.22
N LYS A 502 24.90 -13.86 -0.28
CA LYS A 502 24.90 -15.32 -0.50
C LYS A 502 24.07 -15.76 -1.72
N ASN A 503 23.00 -15.05 -2.04
CA ASN A 503 22.16 -15.32 -3.19
C ASN A 503 22.91 -15.01 -4.50
N LEU A 504 23.68 -13.92 -4.52
CA LEU A 504 24.48 -13.55 -5.67
C LEU A 504 25.71 -14.46 -5.82
N ILE A 505 26.31 -14.96 -4.73
CA ILE A 505 27.35 -16.01 -4.77
C ILE A 505 26.82 -17.27 -5.47
N ALA A 506 25.61 -17.72 -5.15
CA ALA A 506 25.01 -18.89 -5.78
C ALA A 506 24.82 -18.68 -7.30
N LEU A 507 24.29 -17.53 -7.71
CA LEU A 507 24.10 -17.19 -9.13
C LEU A 507 25.44 -17.08 -9.88
N LEU A 508 26.44 -16.41 -9.29
CA LEU A 508 27.76 -16.27 -9.90
C LEU A 508 28.53 -17.59 -9.98
N SER A 509 28.35 -18.49 -9.00
CA SER A 509 28.88 -19.87 -9.06
C SER A 509 28.31 -20.64 -10.26
N VAL A 510 27.00 -20.53 -10.51
CA VAL A 510 26.36 -21.11 -11.72
C VAL A 510 26.86 -20.42 -12.99
N GLY A 511 27.13 -19.11 -12.94
CA GLY A 511 27.79 -18.35 -14.00
C GLY A 511 29.28 -18.64 -14.21
N GLY A 512 29.84 -19.67 -13.55
CA GLY A 512 31.22 -20.13 -13.76
C GLY A 512 32.29 -19.40 -12.94
N VAL A 513 31.93 -18.52 -12.00
CA VAL A 513 32.92 -17.88 -11.11
C VAL A 513 33.53 -18.93 -10.16
N PRO A 514 34.87 -19.10 -10.11
CA PRO A 514 35.49 -20.16 -9.33
C PRO A 514 35.20 -20.08 -7.82
N LYS A 515 34.95 -21.24 -7.19
CA LYS A 515 34.70 -21.34 -5.74
C LYS A 515 35.78 -20.64 -4.89
N ASN A 516 37.04 -20.76 -5.28
CA ASN A 516 38.17 -20.20 -4.54
C ASN A 516 38.12 -18.67 -4.45
N TYR A 517 37.58 -17.97 -5.47
CA TYR A 517 37.40 -16.52 -5.45
C TYR A 517 36.45 -16.08 -4.31
N PHE A 518 35.38 -16.83 -4.07
CA PHE A 518 34.47 -16.55 -2.95
C PHE A 518 35.06 -16.90 -1.59
N LEU A 519 35.89 -17.94 -1.51
CA LEU A 519 36.61 -18.30 -0.29
C LEU A 519 37.65 -17.24 0.08
N GLU A 520 38.39 -16.72 -0.90
CA GLU A 520 39.34 -15.61 -0.72
C GLU A 520 38.64 -14.32 -0.28
N LEU A 521 37.49 -13.98 -0.89
CA LEU A 521 36.69 -12.82 -0.48
C LEU A 521 36.16 -12.98 0.97
N LEU A 522 35.75 -14.18 1.36
CA LEU A 522 35.33 -14.49 2.73
C LEU A 522 36.50 -14.37 3.72
N GLU A 523 37.65 -14.93 3.40
CA GLU A 523 38.87 -14.88 4.20
C GLU A 523 39.33 -13.42 4.43
N ASN A 524 39.40 -12.61 3.37
CA ASN A 524 39.69 -11.18 3.46
C ASN A 524 38.69 -10.44 4.37
N THR A 525 37.40 -10.76 4.26
CA THR A 525 36.34 -10.16 5.11
C THR A 525 36.50 -10.57 6.58
N LEU A 526 36.88 -11.82 6.85
CA LEU A 526 37.14 -12.33 8.21
C LEU A 526 38.38 -11.67 8.83
N GLN A 527 39.46 -11.52 8.06
CA GLN A 527 40.67 -10.81 8.50
C GLN A 527 40.39 -9.34 8.80
N ASP A 528 39.59 -8.66 7.97
CA ASP A 528 39.21 -7.26 8.24
C ASP A 528 38.31 -7.13 9.47
N ALA A 529 37.41 -8.09 9.73
CA ALA A 529 36.65 -8.13 10.99
C ALA A 529 37.57 -8.31 12.22
N GLN A 530 38.60 -9.16 12.13
CA GLN A 530 39.61 -9.35 13.18
C GLN A 530 40.50 -8.11 13.40
N LYS A 531 40.83 -7.35 12.34
CA LYS A 531 41.52 -6.04 12.43
C LYS A 531 40.64 -5.00 13.13
N VAL A 532 39.32 -5.05 12.97
CA VAL A 532 38.38 -4.16 13.67
C VAL A 532 38.27 -4.48 15.16
N SER A 533 38.30 -5.76 15.56
CA SER A 533 38.25 -6.15 16.99
C SER A 533 39.56 -5.90 17.75
N SER A 534 40.69 -5.79 17.05
CA SER A 534 42.03 -5.61 17.65
C SER A 534 42.49 -4.15 17.78
N SER A 535 41.68 -3.17 17.33
CA SER A 535 42.05 -1.75 17.38
C SER A 535 40.87 -0.87 17.78
N LEU A 536 41.00 -0.14 18.90
CA LEU A 536 40.01 0.86 19.35
C LEU A 536 39.69 1.90 18.26
N ARG A 537 40.69 2.27 17.46
CA ARG A 537 40.55 3.25 16.36
C ARG A 537 39.82 2.65 15.14
N ALA A 538 39.94 1.34 14.92
CA ALA A 538 39.19 0.62 13.89
C ALA A 538 37.74 0.33 14.35
N ALA A 539 37.55 -0.09 15.60
CA ALA A 539 36.22 -0.27 16.21
C ALA A 539 35.37 1.01 16.18
N LEU A 540 35.97 2.18 16.41
CA LEU A 540 35.29 3.48 16.29
C LEU A 540 34.88 3.82 14.84
N ARG A 541 35.62 3.38 13.82
CA ARG A 541 35.21 3.47 12.40
C ARG A 541 34.15 2.41 12.04
N GLY A 542 34.24 1.21 12.64
CA GLY A 542 33.30 0.11 12.46
C GLY A 542 31.86 0.44 12.89
N ARG A 543 31.67 1.37 13.83
CA ARG A 543 30.34 1.85 14.28
C ARG A 543 29.51 2.60 13.23
N TYR A 544 30.07 2.87 12.04
CA TYR A 544 29.39 3.59 10.94
C TYR A 544 29.03 2.71 9.73
N PHE A 545 29.19 1.39 9.83
CA PHE A 545 28.81 0.41 8.79
C PHE A 545 27.40 -0.17 9.01
#